data_AF-A0A8T0S5I5-F1
#
_entry.id   AF-A0A8T0S5I5-F1
#
_cell.length_a   1.000
_cell.length_b   1.000
_cell.length_c   1.000
_cell.angle_alpha   90.00
_cell.angle_beta   90.00
_cell.angle_gamma   90.00
#
_symmetry.space_group_name_H-M   'P 1'
#
loop_
_entity.id
_entity.type
_entity.pdbx_description
1 polymer ?
#
loop_
_entity_poly.entity_id
_entity_poly.type
_entity_poly.pdbx_seq_one_letter_code
_entity_poly.pdbx_strand_id
1 'polypeptide(L)'
;MGAARLPARPLPRELPERCGHRAPPQPTSRGRPRRPRVRALQGRAPSLLLPQRHVRGHELRQAVHEPGLPGAGLDQAHLPAARPRAVELGYNFLFTDCDMVWFRNPFRHFPVYADMSCSSDDFKPSRAPLDNPLNTGLYYMKSTNRTIQMMKYWRAARERFPGQHDQAVFVNIRHELVSKLQVKIEPLETVYFGGFCEYHDDPEKVCTIHACCCIGLDIKVHDLKDVAADWKNYTSLTPEQRQKGGFNFQVDVPDQVSRFHGVA
;
A
#
# COMPACT_ATOMS: atom_id res chain seq x y z
N MET A 1 63.50 -27.51 -12.27
CA MET A 1 63.13 -27.99 -13.62
C MET A 1 61.99 -28.98 -13.46
N GLY A 2 60.94 -28.89 -14.30
CA GLY A 2 59.87 -29.89 -14.38
C GLY A 2 58.49 -29.38 -13.95
N ALA A 3 57.78 -28.76 -14.90
CA ALA A 3 56.35 -28.52 -14.82
C ALA A 3 55.57 -29.79 -15.20
N ALA A 4 54.48 -30.09 -14.47
CA ALA A 4 53.47 -31.05 -14.88
C ALA A 4 52.09 -30.37 -14.89
N ARG A 5 51.35 -30.63 -15.96
CA ARG A 5 50.13 -29.96 -16.45
C ARG A 5 48.87 -30.44 -15.71
N LEU A 6 47.85 -29.58 -15.67
CA LEU A 6 46.44 -29.98 -15.60
C LEU A 6 45.67 -29.42 -16.82
N PRO A 7 44.70 -30.15 -17.38
CA PRO A 7 44.15 -29.90 -18.71
C PRO A 7 43.01 -28.87 -18.74
N ALA A 8 43.01 -28.04 -19.78
CA ALA A 8 41.92 -27.14 -20.13
C ALA A 8 40.71 -27.90 -20.70
N ARG A 9 39.51 -27.56 -20.24
CA ARG A 9 38.22 -28.10 -20.71
C ARG A 9 37.75 -27.28 -21.93
N PRO A 10 37.25 -27.90 -23.01
CA PRO A 10 36.84 -27.17 -24.21
C PRO A 10 35.44 -26.55 -24.08
N LEU A 11 35.28 -25.35 -24.66
CA LEU A 11 34.01 -24.68 -24.91
C LEU A 11 33.19 -25.45 -25.97
N PRO A 12 31.86 -25.61 -25.80
CA PRO A 12 31.01 -26.16 -26.85
C PRO A 12 30.72 -25.13 -27.95
N ARG A 13 30.69 -25.66 -29.17
CA ARG A 13 30.46 -25.02 -30.46
C ARG A 13 29.05 -24.48 -30.65
N GLU A 14 28.95 -23.43 -31.46
CA GLU A 14 27.72 -22.87 -32.00
C GLU A 14 26.97 -23.77 -32.99
N LEU A 15 25.65 -23.52 -33.08
CA LEU A 15 24.76 -23.43 -34.27
C LEU A 15 23.37 -24.09 -34.00
N PRO A 16 22.26 -23.71 -34.68
CA PRO A 16 22.05 -22.60 -35.61
C PRO A 16 20.80 -21.73 -35.33
N GLU A 17 20.77 -20.52 -35.91
CA GLU A 17 19.55 -19.76 -36.17
C GLU A 17 18.66 -20.47 -37.22
N ARG A 18 17.34 -20.54 -36.94
CA ARG A 18 16.19 -20.27 -37.83
C ARG A 18 14.94 -21.08 -37.42
N CYS A 19 13.93 -20.39 -36.92
CA CYS A 19 12.50 -20.72 -37.11
C CYS A 19 11.71 -19.47 -36.69
N GLY A 20 11.15 -18.67 -37.59
CA GLY A 20 9.95 -19.05 -38.34
C GLY A 20 8.71 -18.80 -37.46
N HIS A 21 8.28 -17.54 -37.33
CA HIS A 21 7.02 -17.21 -36.68
C HIS A 21 5.85 -17.83 -37.45
N ARG A 22 5.23 -18.87 -36.89
CA ARG A 22 3.93 -19.38 -37.31
C ARG A 22 2.92 -19.09 -36.21
N ALA A 23 1.94 -18.25 -36.51
CA ALA A 23 0.83 -17.94 -35.62
C ALA A 23 0.03 -19.22 -35.28
N PRO A 24 -0.49 -19.36 -34.05
CA PRO A 24 -1.34 -20.49 -33.69
C PRO A 24 -2.69 -20.43 -34.44
N PRO A 25 -3.28 -21.58 -34.82
CA PRO A 25 -4.56 -21.61 -35.52
C PRO A 25 -5.71 -21.16 -34.62
N GLN A 26 -6.65 -20.40 -35.19
CA GLN A 26 -7.87 -19.98 -34.50
C GLN A 26 -8.75 -21.20 -34.12
N PRO A 27 -9.40 -21.19 -32.95
CA PRO A 27 -10.30 -22.26 -32.56
C PRO A 27 -11.60 -22.20 -33.37
N THR A 28 -11.99 -23.35 -33.92
CA THR A 28 -13.23 -23.57 -34.65
C THR A 28 -14.44 -23.52 -33.70
N SER A 29 -15.51 -22.86 -34.14
CA SER A 29 -16.75 -22.70 -33.40
C SER A 29 -17.50 -24.04 -33.25
N ARG A 30 -17.32 -24.72 -32.12
CA ARG A 30 -18.22 -25.79 -31.67
C ARG A 30 -19.23 -25.22 -30.67
N GLY A 31 -20.52 -25.43 -30.94
CA GLY A 31 -21.65 -24.85 -30.22
C GLY A 31 -21.60 -25.09 -28.71
N ARG A 32 -21.78 -24.01 -27.94
CA ARG A 32 -21.97 -24.09 -26.48
C ARG A 32 -23.34 -24.72 -26.17
N PRO A 33 -23.43 -25.67 -25.21
CA PRO A 33 -24.71 -26.10 -24.69
C PRO A 33 -25.40 -24.93 -23.97
N ARG A 34 -26.70 -24.74 -24.25
CA ARG A 34 -27.55 -23.70 -23.63
C ARG A 34 -27.62 -23.94 -22.12
N ARG A 35 -27.12 -22.98 -21.33
CA ARG A 35 -27.38 -22.95 -19.88
C ARG A 35 -28.88 -22.71 -19.62
N PRO A 36 -29.48 -23.33 -18.58
CA PRO A 36 -30.86 -23.03 -18.20
C PRO A 36 -30.99 -21.54 -17.85
N ARG A 37 -32.07 -20.90 -18.33
CA ARG A 37 -32.43 -19.54 -17.94
C ARG A 37 -32.83 -19.54 -16.47
N VAL A 38 -31.96 -19.02 -15.60
CA VAL A 38 -32.35 -18.65 -14.24
C VAL A 38 -33.21 -17.40 -14.34
N ARG A 39 -34.44 -17.48 -13.83
CA ARG A 39 -35.35 -16.32 -13.72
C ARG A 39 -34.67 -15.27 -12.83
N ALA A 40 -34.53 -14.05 -13.34
CA ALA A 40 -34.14 -12.92 -12.51
C ALA A 40 -35.26 -12.68 -11.47
N LEU A 41 -34.98 -13.00 -10.21
CA LEU A 41 -35.74 -12.46 -9.09
C LEU A 41 -35.42 -10.97 -9.02
N GLN A 42 -36.41 -10.12 -9.31
CA GLN A 42 -36.34 -8.70 -9.00
C GLN A 42 -36.38 -8.53 -7.47
N GLY A 43 -35.22 -8.70 -6.83
CA GLY A 43 -35.00 -8.25 -5.48
C GLY A 43 -34.87 -6.73 -5.50
N ARG A 44 -35.88 -6.01 -5.00
CA ARG A 44 -35.71 -4.61 -4.63
C ARG A 44 -34.66 -4.55 -3.52
N ALA A 45 -33.57 -3.81 -3.75
CA ALA A 45 -32.70 -3.39 -2.67
C ALA A 45 -33.53 -2.53 -1.69
N PRO A 46 -33.52 -2.80 -0.38
CA PRO A 46 -34.09 -1.85 0.57
C PRO A 46 -33.23 -0.58 0.56
N SER A 47 -33.87 0.57 0.35
CA SER A 47 -33.25 1.88 0.52
C SER A 47 -32.67 1.99 1.93
N LEU A 48 -31.34 2.08 2.06
CA LEU A 48 -30.64 2.42 3.31
C LEU A 48 -30.70 3.94 3.60
N LEU A 49 -31.77 4.61 3.20
CA LEU A 49 -32.10 5.97 3.61
C LEU A 49 -33.22 5.87 4.64
N LEU A 50 -32.83 5.91 5.91
CA LEU A 50 -33.77 6.15 7.00
C LEU A 50 -34.44 7.52 6.79
N PRO A 51 -35.77 7.64 6.96
CA PRO A 51 -36.44 8.93 6.90
C PRO A 51 -35.89 9.84 8.01
N GLN A 52 -35.59 11.10 7.67
CA GLN A 52 -35.22 12.10 8.65
C GLN A 52 -36.42 12.35 9.59
N ARG A 53 -36.41 11.68 10.75
CA ARG A 53 -37.23 12.07 11.89
C ARG A 53 -36.47 13.13 12.66
N HIS A 54 -37.11 14.28 12.77
CA HIS A 54 -36.70 15.42 13.58
C HIS A 54 -36.55 14.99 15.05
N VAL A 55 -35.31 14.87 15.52
CA VAL A 55 -34.98 14.66 16.94
C VAL A 55 -34.19 15.87 17.41
N ARG A 56 -34.73 16.53 18.44
CA ARG A 56 -34.16 17.70 19.10
C ARG A 56 -32.83 17.35 19.76
N GLY A 57 -31.86 18.24 19.54
CA GLY A 57 -30.72 18.57 20.41
C GLY A 57 -30.13 17.47 21.27
N HIS A 58 -29.11 16.79 20.77
CA HIS A 58 -27.92 16.45 21.54
C HIS A 58 -26.72 16.56 20.60
N GLU A 59 -25.85 17.54 20.84
CA GLU A 59 -24.58 17.70 20.14
C GLU A 59 -23.72 16.44 20.31
N LEU A 60 -23.51 15.70 19.23
CA LEU A 60 -22.35 14.83 19.10
C LEU A 60 -21.13 15.74 18.96
N ARG A 61 -20.55 16.15 20.10
CA ARG A 61 -19.26 16.80 20.15
C ARG A 61 -18.25 15.89 19.43
N GLN A 62 -17.71 16.37 18.31
CA GLN A 62 -16.35 16.01 17.90
C GLN A 62 -15.47 16.20 19.13
N ALA A 63 -14.81 15.13 19.58
CA ALA A 63 -13.74 15.25 20.55
C ALA A 63 -12.56 15.95 19.85
N VAL A 64 -12.69 17.26 19.69
CA VAL A 64 -11.57 18.17 19.46
C VAL A 64 -10.73 18.10 20.72
N HIS A 65 -9.48 17.74 20.52
CA HIS A 65 -8.48 17.65 21.57
C HIS A 65 -8.33 19.05 22.23
N GLU A 66 -8.65 19.15 23.52
CA GLU A 66 -8.32 20.34 24.32
C GLU A 66 -6.79 20.52 24.36
N PRO A 67 -6.27 21.77 24.34
CA PRO A 67 -4.85 22.05 24.36
C PRO A 67 -4.36 22.23 25.81
N GLY A 68 -3.29 21.54 26.20
CA GLY A 68 -2.67 21.80 27.48
C GLY A 68 -1.76 20.69 28.00
N LEU A 69 -0.61 20.49 27.35
CA LEU A 69 0.56 19.89 27.99
C LEU A 69 1.79 20.71 27.56
N PRO A 70 2.58 21.24 28.50
CA PRO A 70 3.69 22.12 28.19
C PRO A 70 4.84 21.31 27.58
N GLY A 71 5.28 21.74 26.40
CA GLY A 71 6.64 21.55 25.86
C GLY A 71 7.32 20.22 26.13
N ALA A 72 6.78 19.11 25.64
CA ALA A 72 7.60 17.95 25.31
C ALA A 72 7.95 18.07 23.83
N GLY A 73 9.23 18.18 23.50
CA GLY A 73 9.74 18.27 22.13
C GLY A 73 9.14 17.19 21.23
N LEU A 74 9.02 17.52 19.94
CA LEU A 74 8.46 16.69 18.86
C LEU A 74 9.14 15.33 18.65
N ASP A 75 10.05 14.92 19.54
CA ASP A 75 10.96 13.76 19.38
C ASP A 75 10.40 12.45 19.97
N GLN A 76 9.13 12.42 20.38
CA GLN A 76 8.45 11.19 20.77
C GLN A 76 7.08 11.10 20.10
N ALA A 77 7.08 10.77 18.80
CA ALA A 77 5.86 10.38 18.09
C ALA A 77 5.25 9.17 18.80
N HIS A 78 4.33 9.37 19.74
CA HIS A 78 3.62 8.32 20.49
C HIS A 78 2.65 7.61 19.55
N LEU A 79 2.58 6.27 19.57
CA LEU A 79 1.57 5.54 18.82
C LEU A 79 0.19 6.05 19.29
N PRO A 80 -0.61 6.80 18.47
CA PRO A 80 -1.77 7.47 19.01
C PRO A 80 -2.70 6.48 19.71
N ALA A 81 -3.12 6.80 20.93
CA ALA A 81 -3.90 5.92 21.78
C ALA A 81 -5.20 5.42 21.13
N ALA A 82 -5.67 6.13 20.10
CA ALA A 82 -6.80 5.73 19.27
C ALA A 82 -6.55 4.41 18.50
N ARG A 83 -5.32 4.13 18.05
CA ARG A 83 -5.04 2.96 17.21
C ARG A 83 -5.20 1.63 17.96
N PRO A 84 -4.57 1.41 19.14
CA PRO A 84 -4.78 0.19 19.91
C PRO A 84 -6.24 0.01 20.31
N ARG A 85 -6.92 1.10 20.67
CA ARG A 85 -8.30 1.07 21.16
C ARG A 85 -9.30 0.60 20.11
N ALA A 86 -9.13 0.95 18.84
CA ALA A 86 -10.02 0.50 17.77
C ALA A 86 -10.04 -1.03 17.64
N VAL A 87 -8.86 -1.65 17.67
CA VAL A 87 -8.72 -3.12 17.59
C VAL A 87 -9.26 -3.78 18.86
N GLU A 88 -8.99 -3.23 20.03
CA GLU A 88 -9.50 -3.76 21.30
C GLU A 88 -11.03 -3.73 21.40
N LEU A 89 -11.68 -2.80 20.70
CA LEU A 89 -13.14 -2.69 20.61
C LEU A 89 -13.77 -3.62 19.56
N GLY A 90 -12.98 -4.43 18.85
CA GLY A 90 -13.50 -5.37 17.85
C GLY A 90 -13.54 -4.84 16.42
N TYR A 91 -13.03 -3.63 16.16
CA TYR A 91 -13.07 -3.03 14.83
C TYR A 91 -11.80 -3.33 14.03
N ASN A 92 -11.99 -3.80 12.79
CA ASN A 92 -10.93 -3.69 11.79
C ASN A 92 -10.66 -2.21 11.55
N PHE A 93 -9.40 -1.82 11.39
CA PHE A 93 -9.07 -0.41 11.14
C PHE A 93 -8.04 -0.25 10.03
N LEU A 94 -8.19 0.84 9.31
CA LEU A 94 -7.27 1.33 8.29
C LEU A 94 -6.69 2.63 8.83
N PHE A 95 -5.37 2.68 8.94
CA PHE A 95 -4.62 3.87 9.29
C PHE A 95 -3.95 4.45 8.05
N THR A 96 -3.91 5.77 8.01
CA THR A 96 -3.28 6.56 6.96
C THR A 96 -2.62 7.78 7.54
N ASP A 97 -1.41 8.09 7.11
CA ASP A 97 -0.75 9.37 7.34
C ASP A 97 -1.54 10.51 6.67
N CYS A 98 -1.30 11.73 7.15
CA CYS A 98 -2.02 12.92 6.70
C CYS A 98 -1.60 13.39 5.30
N ASP A 99 -0.41 12.99 4.83
CA ASP A 99 0.20 13.37 3.56
C ASP A 99 0.01 12.29 2.49
N MET A 100 -1.24 11.79 2.39
CA MET A 100 -1.65 10.83 1.37
C MET A 100 -2.92 11.29 0.64
N VAL A 101 -2.99 11.00 -0.65
CA VAL A 101 -4.17 11.22 -1.49
C VAL A 101 -4.78 9.87 -1.89
N TRP A 102 -6.11 9.80 -1.86
CA TRP A 102 -6.88 8.59 -2.18
C TRP A 102 -7.64 8.77 -3.48
N PHE A 103 -7.50 7.78 -4.37
CA PHE A 103 -8.08 7.76 -5.71
C PHE A 103 -9.17 6.71 -5.85
N ARG A 104 -8.99 5.55 -5.20
CA ARG A 104 -9.88 4.38 -5.33
C ARG A 104 -10.08 3.67 -4.01
N ASN A 105 -11.01 2.72 -4.02
CA ASN A 105 -11.26 1.85 -2.87
C ASN A 105 -10.10 0.85 -2.68
N PRO A 106 -9.30 0.96 -1.59
CA PRO A 106 -8.12 0.12 -1.39
C PRO A 106 -8.46 -1.29 -0.89
N PHE A 107 -9.66 -1.52 -0.34
CA PHE A 107 -10.02 -2.75 0.37
C PHE A 107 -9.97 -4.00 -0.52
N ARG A 108 -10.06 -3.84 -1.85
CA ARG A 108 -9.95 -4.96 -2.80
C ARG A 108 -8.53 -5.51 -2.94
N HIS A 109 -7.53 -4.74 -2.51
CA HIS A 109 -6.12 -5.08 -2.62
C HIS A 109 -5.53 -5.55 -1.29
N PHE A 110 -6.34 -5.62 -0.22
CA PHE A 110 -5.90 -6.18 1.05
C PHE A 110 -6.06 -7.71 1.08
N PRO A 111 -4.98 -8.48 1.25
CA PRO A 111 -5.06 -9.93 1.35
C PRO A 111 -5.89 -10.37 2.56
N VAL A 112 -6.95 -11.16 2.32
CA VAL A 112 -7.88 -11.62 3.36
C VAL A 112 -7.19 -12.43 4.46
N TYR A 113 -6.08 -13.10 4.15
CA TYR A 113 -5.36 -13.96 5.09
C TYR A 113 -4.38 -13.20 5.99
N ALA A 114 -3.98 -11.97 5.64
CA ALA A 114 -3.03 -11.19 6.43
C ALA A 114 -3.66 -10.69 7.72
N ASP A 115 -2.89 -10.60 8.80
CA ASP A 115 -3.31 -9.95 10.03
C ASP A 115 -3.14 -8.42 9.92
N MET A 116 -2.04 -8.00 9.28
CA MET A 116 -1.75 -6.62 8.90
C MET A 116 -1.30 -6.58 7.44
N SER A 117 -1.83 -5.62 6.67
CA SER A 117 -1.28 -5.25 5.37
C SER A 117 -0.76 -3.82 5.45
N CYS A 118 0.45 -3.55 4.98
CA CYS A 118 1.07 -2.24 5.10
C CYS A 118 1.76 -1.80 3.81
N SER A 119 1.85 -0.49 3.60
CA SER A 119 2.58 0.10 2.48
C SER A 119 4.05 -0.34 2.45
N SER A 120 4.69 -0.19 1.29
CA SER A 120 6.11 -0.46 1.08
C SER A 120 6.72 0.69 0.29
N ASP A 121 7.96 1.06 0.60
CA ASP A 121 8.66 2.15 -0.11
C ASP A 121 9.30 1.70 -1.44
N ASP A 122 9.56 0.39 -1.60
CA ASP A 122 10.02 -0.25 -2.84
C ASP A 122 9.54 -1.70 -2.84
N PHE A 123 8.35 -1.99 -3.38
CA PHE A 123 7.76 -3.32 -3.36
C PHE A 123 8.33 -4.21 -4.47
N LYS A 124 8.73 -5.44 -4.11
CA LYS A 124 9.08 -6.48 -5.10
C LYS A 124 8.44 -7.82 -4.75
N PRO A 125 7.72 -8.46 -5.69
CA PRO A 125 7.08 -9.75 -5.44
C PRO A 125 8.09 -10.89 -5.26
N SER A 126 9.34 -10.69 -5.69
CA SER A 126 10.43 -11.66 -5.52
C SER A 126 11.03 -11.66 -4.11
N ARG A 127 10.74 -10.66 -3.27
CA ARG A 127 11.22 -10.58 -1.88
C ARG A 127 10.27 -11.35 -0.96
N ALA A 128 10.79 -11.95 0.11
CA ALA A 128 9.91 -12.42 1.17
C ALA A 128 9.14 -11.22 1.77
N PRO A 129 7.93 -11.41 2.33
CA PRO A 129 7.10 -10.30 2.80
C PRO A 129 7.83 -9.30 3.71
N LEU A 130 8.61 -9.78 4.70
CA LEU A 130 9.34 -8.92 5.64
C LEU A 130 10.66 -8.35 5.11
N ASP A 131 11.10 -8.79 3.93
CA ASP A 131 12.30 -8.27 3.25
C ASP A 131 11.95 -7.08 2.34
N ASN A 132 10.66 -6.82 2.11
CA ASN A 132 10.22 -5.57 1.50
C ASN A 132 10.42 -4.41 2.50
N PRO A 133 10.81 -3.21 2.04
CA PRO A 133 10.90 -2.01 2.87
C PRO A 133 9.52 -1.57 3.39
N LEU A 134 9.10 -2.13 4.53
CA LEU A 134 7.79 -1.86 5.10
C LEU A 134 7.67 -0.39 5.57
N ASN A 135 6.56 0.23 5.21
CA ASN A 135 6.19 1.58 5.56
C ASN A 135 4.86 1.58 6.33
N THR A 136 4.76 2.32 7.43
CA THR A 136 3.55 2.35 8.27
C THR A 136 2.68 3.57 8.05
N GLY A 137 2.91 4.32 6.97
CA GLY A 137 2.07 5.45 6.57
C GLY A 137 0.71 5.02 6.03
N LEU A 138 0.59 3.80 5.50
CA LEU A 138 -0.70 3.13 5.30
C LEU A 138 -0.66 1.71 5.84
N TYR A 139 -1.65 1.33 6.63
CA TYR A 139 -1.86 -0.09 6.92
C TYR A 139 -3.30 -0.41 7.33
N TYR A 140 -3.72 -1.62 6.99
CA TYR A 140 -4.97 -2.22 7.40
C TYR A 140 -4.72 -3.36 8.38
N MET A 141 -5.49 -3.42 9.47
CA MET A 141 -5.46 -4.52 10.42
C MET A 141 -6.86 -5.03 10.71
N LYS A 142 -6.99 -6.36 10.75
CA LYS A 142 -8.21 -7.00 11.27
C LYS A 142 -8.18 -7.02 12.79
N SER A 143 -9.33 -6.85 13.41
CA SER A 143 -9.46 -7.09 14.84
C SER A 143 -9.48 -8.58 15.14
N THR A 144 -8.35 -9.08 15.66
CA THR A 144 -8.21 -10.44 16.16
C THR A 144 -7.46 -10.40 17.48
N ASN A 145 -7.54 -11.46 18.28
CA ASN A 145 -6.73 -11.53 19.51
C ASN A 145 -5.23 -11.39 19.20
N ARG A 146 -4.79 -11.89 18.03
CA ARG A 146 -3.40 -11.79 17.58
C ARG A 146 -2.97 -10.35 17.29
N THR A 147 -3.80 -9.56 16.60
CA THR A 147 -3.47 -8.16 16.30
C THR A 147 -3.59 -7.25 17.53
N ILE A 148 -4.46 -7.58 18.49
CA ILE A 148 -4.47 -6.90 19.80
C ILE A 148 -3.14 -7.12 20.52
N GLN A 149 -2.65 -8.36 20.57
CA GLN A 149 -1.34 -8.65 21.17
C GLN A 149 -0.19 -7.98 20.40
N MET A 150 -0.26 -7.97 19.07
CA MET A 150 0.71 -7.25 18.23
C MET A 150 0.77 -5.76 18.56
N MET A 151 -0.37 -5.08 18.70
CA MET A 151 -0.41 -3.64 19.03
C MET A 151 0.17 -3.36 20.42
N LYS A 152 -0.12 -4.21 21.40
CA LYS A 152 0.47 -4.12 22.75
C LYS A 152 1.98 -4.33 22.70
N TYR A 153 2.44 -5.33 21.95
CA TYR A 153 3.85 -5.64 21.77
C TYR A 153 4.62 -4.50 21.09
N TRP A 154 4.05 -3.96 20.01
CA TRP A 154 4.65 -2.85 19.28
C TRP A 154 4.74 -1.58 20.14
N ARG A 155 3.67 -1.25 20.87
CA ARG A 155 3.70 -0.12 21.81
C ARG A 155 4.77 -0.30 22.90
N ALA A 156 4.85 -1.49 23.52
CA ALA A 156 5.83 -1.77 24.56
C ALA A 156 7.27 -1.79 24.02
N ALA A 157 7.47 -2.20 22.77
CA ALA A 157 8.80 -2.26 22.15
C ALA A 157 9.50 -0.91 22.09
N ARG A 158 8.77 0.20 22.10
CA ARG A 158 9.34 1.56 22.08
C ARG A 158 10.35 1.82 23.19
N GLU A 159 10.17 1.20 24.36
CA GLU A 159 11.12 1.32 25.48
C GLU A 159 12.51 0.80 25.12
N ARG A 160 12.61 -0.14 24.16
CA ARG A 160 13.87 -0.67 23.64
C ARG A 160 14.51 0.21 22.57
N PHE A 161 13.79 1.20 22.03
CA PHE A 161 14.21 2.04 20.90
C PHE A 161 13.94 3.53 21.19
N PRO A 162 14.56 4.10 22.25
CA PRO A 162 14.35 5.50 22.59
C PRO A 162 14.75 6.44 21.44
N GLY A 163 13.92 7.46 21.19
CA GLY A 163 14.14 8.45 20.12
C GLY A 163 13.78 7.99 18.71
N GLN A 164 13.41 6.72 18.51
CA GLN A 164 12.95 6.24 17.22
C GLN A 164 11.45 6.48 17.02
N HIS A 165 11.07 6.85 15.79
CA HIS A 165 9.66 6.97 15.39
C HIS A 165 8.99 5.59 15.25
N ASP A 166 7.65 5.56 15.30
CA ASP A 166 6.87 4.31 15.34
C ASP A 166 7.19 3.32 14.22
N GLN A 167 7.38 3.81 12.99
CA GLN A 167 7.75 2.97 11.84
C GLN A 167 9.12 2.31 12.04
N ALA A 168 10.14 3.03 12.53
CA ALA A 168 11.45 2.44 12.78
C ALA A 168 11.37 1.34 13.85
N VAL A 169 10.59 1.58 14.92
CA VAL A 169 10.31 0.56 15.94
C VAL A 169 9.63 -0.66 15.34
N PHE A 170 8.60 -0.48 14.50
CA PHE A 170 7.89 -1.57 13.81
C PHE A 170 8.85 -2.41 12.96
N VAL A 171 9.66 -1.74 12.15
CA VAL A 171 10.63 -2.39 11.28
C VAL A 171 11.62 -3.20 12.11
N ASN A 172 12.15 -2.65 13.20
CA ASN A 172 13.10 -3.38 14.06
C ASN A 172 12.51 -4.65 14.69
N ILE A 173 11.22 -4.65 15.03
CA ILE A 173 10.57 -5.79 15.69
C ILE A 173 9.81 -6.71 14.74
N ARG A 174 9.75 -6.43 13.43
CA ARG A 174 8.89 -7.16 12.47
C ARG A 174 9.06 -8.68 12.53
N HIS A 175 10.29 -9.16 12.66
CA HIS A 175 10.58 -10.59 12.79
C HIS A 175 10.15 -11.17 14.15
N GLU A 176 10.17 -10.37 15.21
CA GLU A 176 9.65 -10.76 16.53
C GLU A 176 8.12 -10.88 16.49
N LEU A 177 7.42 -9.99 15.80
CA LEU A 177 5.96 -10.06 15.64
C LEU A 177 5.54 -11.36 14.93
N VAL A 178 6.29 -11.77 13.91
CA VAL A 178 6.03 -13.03 13.20
C VAL A 178 6.45 -14.24 14.05
N SER A 179 7.66 -14.26 14.60
CA SER A 179 8.16 -15.43 15.32
C SER A 179 7.47 -15.67 16.68
N LYS A 180 7.18 -14.62 17.45
CA LYS A 180 6.60 -14.73 18.80
C LYS A 180 5.08 -14.76 18.78
N LEU A 181 4.46 -13.95 17.91
CA LEU A 181 3.01 -13.76 17.87
C LEU A 181 2.34 -14.41 16.66
N GLN A 182 3.12 -14.96 15.72
CA GLN A 182 2.63 -15.63 14.51
C GLN A 182 1.75 -14.72 13.64
N VAL A 183 2.04 -13.40 13.68
CA VAL A 183 1.36 -12.40 12.87
C VAL A 183 1.72 -12.61 11.41
N LYS A 184 0.73 -12.52 10.52
CA LYS A 184 0.94 -12.45 9.07
C LYS A 184 0.96 -11.00 8.62
N ILE A 185 2.14 -10.49 8.28
CA ILE A 185 2.34 -9.12 7.79
C ILE A 185 2.58 -9.21 6.28
N GLU A 186 1.76 -8.51 5.50
CA GLU A 186 1.89 -8.49 4.04
C GLU A 186 2.18 -7.06 3.54
N PRO A 187 3.28 -6.85 2.80
CA PRO A 187 3.52 -5.60 2.11
C PRO A 187 2.52 -5.44 0.95
N LEU A 188 2.09 -4.21 0.73
CA LEU A 188 1.19 -3.84 -0.35
C LEU A 188 1.97 -3.43 -1.60
N GLU A 189 1.46 -3.82 -2.77
CA GLU A 189 2.10 -3.50 -4.05
C GLU A 189 2.00 -2.01 -4.35
N THR A 190 3.13 -1.40 -4.73
CA THR A 190 3.25 0.04 -5.01
C THR A 190 2.53 0.47 -6.28
N VAL A 191 2.17 -0.48 -7.17
CA VAL A 191 1.26 -0.19 -8.30
C VAL A 191 -0.14 0.23 -7.85
N TYR A 192 -0.59 -0.21 -6.67
CA TYR A 192 -1.86 0.22 -6.08
C TYR A 192 -1.65 1.23 -4.94
N PHE A 193 -0.59 1.05 -4.15
CA PHE A 193 -0.28 1.87 -2.98
C PHE A 193 1.05 2.60 -3.20
N GLY A 194 1.05 3.48 -4.18
CA GLY A 194 2.24 4.19 -4.62
C GLY A 194 2.72 5.20 -3.58
N GLY A 195 3.97 5.59 -3.74
CA GLY A 195 4.54 6.72 -3.02
C GLY A 195 5.60 7.41 -3.86
N PHE A 196 6.07 8.57 -3.44
CA PHE A 196 7.16 9.22 -4.19
C PHE A 196 8.50 8.47 -4.07
N CYS A 197 8.64 7.52 -3.14
CA CYS A 197 9.76 6.57 -3.10
C CYS A 197 9.75 5.58 -4.28
N GLU A 198 8.57 5.12 -4.69
CA GLU A 198 8.38 4.21 -5.82
C GLU A 198 7.05 4.54 -6.51
N TYR A 199 7.19 5.29 -7.59
CA TYR A 199 6.07 5.86 -8.32
C TYR A 199 5.75 5.04 -9.57
N HIS A 200 4.46 4.73 -9.76
CA HIS A 200 3.95 4.07 -10.95
C HIS A 200 2.96 4.99 -11.65
N ASP A 201 3.26 5.38 -12.89
CA ASP A 201 2.39 6.22 -13.73
C ASP A 201 1.24 5.39 -14.33
N ASP A 202 0.36 4.87 -13.45
CA ASP A 202 -0.81 4.08 -13.81
C ASP A 202 -2.06 4.57 -13.03
N PRO A 203 -2.69 5.67 -13.46
CA PRO A 203 -3.90 6.22 -12.83
C PRO A 203 -5.08 5.24 -12.86
N GLU A 204 -5.05 4.21 -13.72
CA GLU A 204 -6.13 3.25 -13.77
C GLU A 204 -6.10 2.30 -12.57
N LYS A 205 -4.91 1.95 -12.08
CA LYS A 205 -4.75 1.04 -10.95
C LYS A 205 -4.65 1.73 -9.60
N VAL A 206 -3.96 2.88 -9.53
CA VAL A 206 -3.57 3.51 -8.27
C VAL A 206 -4.76 3.71 -7.31
N CYS A 207 -4.59 3.31 -6.05
CA CYS A 207 -5.55 3.51 -4.97
C CYS A 207 -5.15 4.69 -4.09
N THR A 208 -3.88 4.79 -3.74
CA THR A 208 -3.33 5.87 -2.91
C THR A 208 -1.94 6.28 -3.40
N ILE A 209 -1.59 7.55 -3.21
CA ILE A 209 -0.22 8.05 -3.33
C ILE A 209 0.17 8.69 -1.99
N HIS A 210 1.29 8.23 -1.44
CA HIS A 210 1.90 8.75 -0.23
C HIS A 210 3.05 9.69 -0.57
N ALA A 211 3.12 10.85 0.07
CA ALA A 211 4.30 11.71 0.02
C ALA A 211 5.50 11.18 0.85
N CYS A 212 5.70 9.86 0.87
CA CYS A 212 6.90 9.25 1.42
C CYS A 212 8.10 9.59 0.54
N CYS A 213 9.26 9.81 1.16
CA CYS A 213 10.49 10.28 0.50
C CYS A 213 10.48 11.73 -0.05
N CYS A 214 9.51 12.56 0.33
CA CYS A 214 9.60 14.02 0.14
C CYS A 214 10.09 14.71 1.42
N ILE A 215 11.09 15.59 1.28
CA ILE A 215 11.65 16.35 2.40
C ILE A 215 11.06 17.76 2.40
N GLY A 216 10.48 18.17 3.52
CA GLY A 216 9.91 19.50 3.71
C GLY A 216 8.40 19.55 3.42
N LEU A 217 7.67 20.28 4.27
CA LEU A 217 6.22 20.39 4.20
C LEU A 217 5.75 21.03 2.90
N ASP A 218 6.42 22.09 2.45
CA ASP A 218 6.03 22.83 1.24
C ASP A 218 6.11 21.95 -0.01
N ILE A 219 7.17 21.14 -0.12
CA ILE A 219 7.34 20.17 -1.21
C ILE A 219 6.23 19.11 -1.16
N LYS A 220 5.98 18.53 0.01
CA LYS A 220 4.88 17.57 0.18
C LYS A 220 3.53 18.16 -0.24
N VAL A 221 3.21 19.38 0.19
CA VAL A 221 1.95 20.05 -0.13
C VAL A 221 1.86 20.35 -1.62
N HIS A 222 2.95 20.80 -2.24
CA HIS A 222 3.03 21.05 -3.67
C HIS A 222 2.75 19.77 -4.47
N ASP A 223 3.55 18.72 -4.25
CA ASP A 223 3.48 17.49 -5.04
C ASP A 223 2.12 16.78 -4.87
N LEU A 224 1.55 16.78 -3.66
CA LEU A 224 0.22 16.21 -3.43
C LEU A 224 -0.89 17.02 -4.12
N LYS A 225 -0.74 18.34 -4.28
CA LYS A 225 -1.70 19.17 -5.05
C LYS A 225 -1.64 18.82 -6.54
N ASP A 226 -0.44 18.61 -7.07
CA ASP A 226 -0.25 18.24 -8.48
C ASP A 226 -0.86 16.87 -8.77
N VAL A 227 -0.59 15.87 -7.93
CA VAL A 227 -1.21 14.54 -8.07
C VAL A 227 -2.74 14.64 -8.00
N ALA A 228 -3.27 15.47 -7.09
CA ALA A 228 -4.72 15.67 -6.99
C ALA A 228 -5.31 16.37 -8.22
N ALA A 229 -4.59 17.33 -8.81
CA ALA A 229 -4.99 18.01 -10.04
C ALA A 229 -4.98 17.06 -11.24
N ASP A 230 -3.95 16.23 -11.37
CA ASP A 230 -3.86 15.20 -12.41
C ASP A 230 -4.97 14.17 -12.27
N TRP A 231 -5.26 13.72 -11.05
CA TRP A 231 -6.39 12.83 -10.81
C TRP A 231 -7.72 13.44 -11.26
N LYS A 232 -7.92 14.74 -11.02
CA LYS A 232 -9.10 15.46 -11.51
C LYS A 232 -9.15 15.50 -13.04
N ASN A 233 -8.01 15.70 -13.71
CA ASN A 233 -7.92 15.68 -15.16
C ASN A 233 -8.23 14.27 -15.71
N TYR A 234 -7.61 13.23 -15.16
CA TYR A 234 -7.86 11.84 -15.51
C TYR A 234 -9.35 11.46 -15.35
N THR A 235 -9.94 11.84 -14.21
CA THR A 235 -11.35 11.53 -13.91
C THR A 235 -12.36 12.35 -14.70
N SER A 236 -11.93 13.42 -15.39
CA SER A 236 -12.76 14.16 -16.34
C SER A 236 -12.89 13.48 -17.71
N LEU A 237 -11.96 12.58 -18.06
CA LEU A 237 -11.97 11.84 -19.32
C LEU A 237 -13.11 10.81 -19.36
N THR A 238 -13.66 10.55 -20.54
CA THR A 238 -14.61 9.45 -20.76
C THR A 238 -13.91 8.09 -20.59
N PRO A 239 -14.65 7.00 -20.30
CA PRO A 239 -14.08 5.65 -20.24
C PRO A 239 -13.30 5.27 -21.51
N GLU A 240 -13.78 5.66 -22.69
CA GLU A 240 -13.12 5.39 -23.97
C GLU A 240 -11.81 6.16 -24.10
N GLN A 241 -11.75 7.40 -23.61
CA GLN A 241 -10.52 8.20 -23.59
C GLN A 241 -9.48 7.59 -22.65
N ARG A 242 -9.90 7.09 -21.48
CA ARG A 242 -8.99 6.40 -20.54
C ARG A 242 -8.48 5.07 -21.12
N GLN A 243 -9.36 4.30 -21.78
CA GLN A 243 -8.99 3.03 -22.41
C GLN A 243 -8.05 3.19 -23.60
N LYS A 244 -8.09 4.32 -24.31
CA LYS A 244 -7.12 4.64 -25.36
C LYS A 244 -5.70 4.84 -24.82
N GLY A 245 -5.54 5.00 -23.50
CA GLY A 245 -4.26 5.22 -22.84
C GLY A 245 -3.67 6.60 -23.12
N GLY A 246 -2.45 6.83 -22.60
CA GLY A 246 -1.69 8.06 -22.84
C GLY A 246 -1.98 9.22 -21.88
N PHE A 247 -2.75 9.00 -20.82
CA PHE A 247 -2.73 9.90 -19.67
C PHE A 247 -1.54 9.52 -18.81
N ASN A 248 -0.66 10.48 -18.60
CA ASN A 248 0.42 10.40 -17.64
C ASN A 248 0.17 11.47 -16.58
N PHE A 249 0.40 11.12 -15.32
CA PHE A 249 0.54 12.16 -14.31
C PHE A 249 1.67 13.10 -14.73
N GLN A 250 1.42 14.40 -14.59
CA GLN A 250 2.35 15.48 -14.91
C GLN A 250 3.24 15.82 -13.72
N VAL A 251 3.07 15.12 -12.59
CA VAL A 251 3.91 15.30 -11.42
C VAL A 251 5.34 14.93 -11.78
N ASP A 252 6.18 15.96 -11.89
CA ASP A 252 7.64 15.81 -11.90
C ASP A 252 8.06 15.36 -10.52
N VAL A 253 7.90 14.06 -10.21
CA VAL A 253 8.50 13.47 -9.01
C VAL A 253 10.00 13.63 -9.21
N PRO A 254 10.68 14.55 -8.50
CA PRO A 254 12.11 14.67 -8.71
C PRO A 254 12.72 13.34 -8.29
N ASP A 255 13.79 12.90 -8.95
CA ASP A 255 14.67 11.85 -8.44
C ASP A 255 15.26 12.30 -7.09
N GLN A 256 14.46 12.32 -6.01
CA GLN A 256 14.86 12.73 -4.66
C GLN A 256 15.83 11.70 -4.06
N VAL A 257 15.93 10.51 -4.66
CA VAL A 257 17.01 9.54 -4.42
C VAL A 257 18.39 10.17 -4.66
N SER A 258 18.50 11.18 -5.53
CA SER A 258 19.74 11.91 -5.81
C SER A 258 20.16 12.85 -4.66
N ARG A 259 19.22 13.35 -3.84
CA ARG A 259 19.54 14.26 -2.73
C ARG A 259 20.07 13.54 -1.48
N PHE A 260 19.94 12.22 -1.40
CA PHE A 260 20.55 11.41 -0.34
C PHE A 260 22.08 11.32 -0.44
N HIS A 261 22.67 11.54 -1.61
CA HIS A 261 24.13 11.48 -1.80
C HIS A 261 24.86 12.81 -1.52
N GLY A 262 24.13 13.88 -1.19
CA GLY A 262 24.67 15.24 -1.01
C GLY A 262 24.67 15.77 0.42
N VAL A 263 24.19 14.99 1.40
CA VAL A 263 24.20 15.40 2.81
C VAL A 263 24.81 14.27 3.64
N ALA A 264 26.15 14.23 3.62
CA ALA A 264 26.98 13.52 4.57
C ALA A 264 27.80 14.56 5.35
#